data_AF-A0A7S0ZW72-F1
#
_entry.id   AF-A0A7S0ZW72-F1
#
_cell.length_a   1.000
_cell.length_b   1.000
_cell.length_c   1.000
_cell.angle_alpha   90.00
_cell.angle_beta   90.00
_cell.angle_gamma   90.00
#
_symmetry.space_group_name_H-M   'P 1'
#
loop_
_entity.id
_entity.type
_entity.pdbx_description
1 polymer ?
#
loop_
_entity_poly.entity_id
_entity_poly.type
_entity_poly.pdbx_seq_one_letter_code
_entity_poly.pdbx_strand_id
1 'polypeptide(L)'
;VLLCDLVCTPLVLAWEIEVVGVLLYLSLFTATWWVIDICLSFRTGFFSSGVLEMNPQIVARRYLRWFPVDVVVTAADWSGILLPSAIETQGGSKVTGLFTTLPRIAKATKLLRLLNIVRIVRFMEPLERVTDQFVSKVLHH
;
A
#
# COMPACT_ATOMS: atom_id res chain seq x y z
N VAL A 1 2.52 -10.15 2.99
CA VAL A 1 2.97 -8.74 2.79
C VAL A 1 2.10 -7.77 3.58
N LEU A 2 0.80 -7.70 3.33
CA LEU A 2 -0.15 -6.84 4.06
C LEU A 2 -0.02 -6.86 5.60
N LEU A 3 -0.06 -8.05 6.21
CA LEU A 3 0.02 -8.19 7.67
C LEU A 3 1.40 -7.78 8.22
N CYS A 4 2.47 -8.06 7.48
CA CYS A 4 3.81 -7.61 7.81
C CYS A 4 3.88 -6.08 7.79
N ASP A 5 3.33 -5.46 6.75
CA ASP A 5 3.29 -4.00 6.60
C ASP A 5 2.47 -3.33 7.71
N LEU A 6 1.34 -3.94 8.09
CA LEU A 6 0.46 -3.45 9.14
C LEU A 6 1.10 -3.48 10.54
N VAL A 7 1.95 -4.47 10.82
CA VAL A 7 2.63 -4.60 12.12
C VAL A 7 3.95 -3.82 12.13
N CYS A 8 4.74 -3.91 11.05
CA CYS A 8 6.05 -3.26 10.97
C CYS A 8 5.93 -1.74 10.86
N THR A 9 4.95 -1.20 10.13
CA THR A 9 4.79 0.25 9.95
C THR A 9 4.61 1.02 11.27
N PRO A 10 3.65 0.66 12.15
CA PRO A 10 3.49 1.35 13.43
C PRO A 10 4.68 1.09 14.37
N LEU A 11 5.32 -0.08 14.31
CA LEU A 11 6.50 -0.38 15.13
C LEU A 11 7.70 0.50 14.74
N VAL A 12 7.99 0.61 13.43
CA VAL A 12 9.03 1.48 12.89
C VAL A 12 8.72 2.95 13.18
N LEU A 13 7.44 3.34 13.14
CA LEU A 13 7.01 4.70 13.46
C LEU A 13 7.17 5.03 14.95
N ALA A 14 6.72 4.14 15.83
CA ALA A 14 6.72 4.35 17.28
C ALA A 14 8.13 4.37 17.87
N TRP A 15 9.03 3.55 17.34
CA TRP A 15 10.41 3.44 17.81
C TRP A 15 11.44 4.20 16.96
N GLU A 16 10.97 4.95 15.95
CA GLU A 16 11.80 5.67 14.97
C GLU A 16 12.97 4.83 14.41
N ILE A 17 12.69 3.56 14.13
CA ILE A 17 13.72 2.59 13.69
C ILE A 17 14.31 3.04 12.36
N GLU A 18 15.64 3.15 12.30
CA GLU A 18 16.34 3.42 11.05
C GLU A 18 16.18 2.25 10.08
N VAL A 19 15.68 2.54 8.88
CA VAL A 19 15.41 1.54 7.85
C VAL A 19 16.71 1.25 7.10
N VAL A 20 17.58 0.43 7.69
CA VAL A 20 18.89 0.05 7.15
C VAL A 20 19.03 -1.47 6.99
N GLY A 21 19.92 -1.89 6.07
CA GLY A 21 20.24 -3.29 5.84
C GLY A 21 19.03 -4.14 5.44
N VAL A 22 18.72 -5.18 6.22
CA VAL A 22 17.62 -6.13 5.94
C VAL A 22 16.26 -5.43 5.90
N LEU A 23 16.02 -4.46 6.79
CA LEU A 23 14.76 -3.69 6.82
C LEU A 23 14.55 -2.86 5.55
N LEU A 24 15.63 -2.35 4.96
CA LEU A 24 15.59 -1.63 3.68
C LEU A 24 15.21 -2.57 2.53
N TYR A 25 15.86 -3.74 2.44
CA TYR A 25 15.52 -4.74 1.41
C TYR A 25 14.08 -5.24 1.55
N LEU A 26 13.61 -5.49 2.77
CA LEU A 26 12.22 -5.87 3.04
C LEU A 26 11.26 -4.74 2.63
N SER A 27 11.55 -3.49 2.97
CA SER A 27 10.71 -2.34 2.59
C SER A 27 10.66 -2.14 1.08
N LEU A 28 11.77 -2.34 0.36
CA LEU A 28 11.80 -2.30 -1.11
C LEU A 28 11.00 -3.46 -1.71
N PHE A 29 11.13 -4.66 -1.13
CA PHE A 29 10.35 -5.82 -1.55
C PHE A 29 8.85 -5.61 -1.35
N THR A 30 8.42 -5.06 -0.21
CA THR A 30 6.99 -4.76 0.01
C THR A 30 6.51 -3.63 -0.91
N ALA A 31 7.30 -2.57 -1.12
CA ALA A 31 6.95 -1.47 -2.02
C ALA A 31 6.83 -1.91 -3.49
N THR A 32 7.69 -2.82 -3.95
CA THR A 32 7.59 -3.43 -5.28
C THR A 32 6.41 -4.39 -5.40
N TRP A 33 6.15 -5.19 -4.35
CA TRP A 33 4.97 -6.06 -4.30
C TRP A 33 3.67 -5.27 -4.51
N TRP A 34 3.55 -4.08 -3.91
CA TRP A 34 2.36 -3.24 -4.09
C TRP A 34 2.16 -2.74 -5.52
N VAL A 35 3.23 -2.49 -6.27
CA VAL A 35 3.14 -2.18 -7.70
C VAL A 35 2.62 -3.38 -8.48
N ILE A 36 3.08 -4.58 -8.14
CA ILE A 36 2.62 -5.83 -8.76
C ILE A 36 1.13 -6.05 -8.45
N ASP A 37 0.70 -5.84 -7.20
CA ASP A 37 -0.70 -5.97 -6.77
C ASP A 37 -1.63 -5.04 -7.56
N ILE A 38 -1.21 -3.80 -7.83
CA ILE A 38 -1.94 -2.87 -8.70
C ILE A 38 -2.06 -3.44 -10.11
N CYS A 39 -0.97 -3.93 -10.70
CA CYS A 39 -0.97 -4.53 -12.03
C CYS A 39 -1.87 -5.77 -12.11
N LEU A 40 -1.88 -6.60 -11.06
CA LEU A 40 -2.76 -7.76 -10.94
C LEU A 40 -4.22 -7.35 -10.79
N SER A 41 -4.51 -6.27 -10.07
CA SER A 41 -5.86 -5.75 -9.87
C SER A 41 -6.55 -5.33 -11.18
N PHE A 42 -5.81 -4.94 -12.22
CA PHE A 42 -6.36 -4.72 -13.57
C PHE A 42 -6.81 -6.01 -14.26
N ARG A 43 -6.30 -7.18 -13.84
CA ARG A 43 -6.63 -8.50 -14.38
C ARG A 43 -7.59 -9.29 -13.49
N THR A 44 -7.81 -8.84 -12.25
CA THR A 44 -8.70 -9.52 -11.31
C THR A 44 -10.15 -9.19 -11.62
N GLY A 45 -10.91 -10.23 -12.01
CA GLY A 45 -12.35 -10.12 -12.25
C GLY A 45 -13.12 -9.74 -10.99
N PHE A 46 -14.29 -9.12 -11.16
CA PHE A 46 -15.18 -8.75 -10.06
C PHE A 46 -16.51 -9.47 -10.18
N PHE A 47 -17.15 -9.78 -9.05
CA PHE A 47 -18.51 -10.31 -9.05
C PHE A 47 -19.52 -9.17 -9.16
N SER A 48 -20.39 -9.28 -10.14
CA SER A 48 -21.54 -8.38 -10.35
C SER A 48 -22.80 -9.22 -10.39
N SER A 49 -23.72 -9.00 -9.44
CA SER A 49 -25.02 -9.69 -9.41
C SER A 49 -24.94 -11.22 -9.46
N GLY A 50 -23.95 -11.81 -8.79
CA GLY A 50 -23.74 -13.26 -8.75
C GLY A 50 -23.00 -13.86 -9.96
N VAL A 51 -22.68 -13.04 -10.97
CA VAL A 51 -21.89 -13.46 -12.15
C VAL A 51 -20.47 -12.90 -12.04
N LEU A 52 -19.48 -13.75 -12.31
CA LEU A 52 -18.08 -13.34 -12.37
C LEU A 52 -17.80 -12.65 -13.70
N GLU A 53 -17.57 -11.35 -13.67
CA GLU A 53 -17.18 -10.56 -14.85
C GLU A 53 -15.65 -10.56 -14.98
N MET A 54 -15.16 -11.24 -16.03
CA MET A 54 -13.72 -11.29 -16.36
C MET A 54 -13.35 -10.46 -17.59
N ASN A 55 -14.28 -9.67 -18.15
CA ASN A 55 -13.97 -8.81 -19.29
C ASN A 55 -12.95 -7.74 -18.87
N PRO A 56 -11.72 -7.76 -19.43
CA PRO A 56 -10.63 -6.89 -18.97
C PRO A 56 -10.94 -5.40 -19.19
N GLN A 57 -11.74 -5.04 -20.19
CA GLN A 57 -12.13 -3.64 -20.43
C GLN A 57 -13.07 -3.10 -19.34
N ILE A 58 -14.00 -3.94 -18.89
CA ILE A 58 -14.97 -3.59 -17.84
C ILE A 58 -14.27 -3.54 -16.49
N VAL A 59 -13.42 -4.54 -16.21
CA VAL A 59 -12.58 -4.61 -15.01
C VAL A 59 -11.68 -3.38 -14.92
N ALA A 60 -10.94 -3.05 -15.98
CA ALA A 60 -10.05 -1.89 -16.00
C ALA A 60 -10.80 -0.59 -15.77
N ARG A 61 -11.93 -0.37 -16.45
CA ARG A 61 -12.74 0.86 -16.28
C ARG A 61 -13.25 1.03 -14.85
N ARG A 62 -13.63 -0.07 -14.20
CA ARG A 62 -14.07 -0.05 -12.80
C ARG A 62 -12.91 0.19 -11.85
N TYR A 63 -11.76 -0.46 -12.09
CA TYR A 63 -10.57 -0.32 -11.27
C TYR A 63 -9.94 1.08 -11.39
N LEU A 64 -10.05 1.76 -12.54
CA LEU A 64 -9.58 3.14 -12.72
C LEU A 64 -10.18 4.14 -11.72
N ARG A 65 -11.36 3.86 -11.13
CA ARG A 65 -11.92 4.69 -10.04
C ARG A 65 -11.08 4.64 -8.77
N TRP A 66 -10.45 3.50 -8.52
CA TRP A 66 -9.71 3.16 -7.31
C TRP A 66 -8.19 3.26 -7.50
N PHE A 67 -7.73 3.23 -8.75
CA PHE A 67 -6.34 3.36 -9.15
C PHE A 67 -5.62 4.60 -8.58
N PRO A 68 -6.20 5.82 -8.61
CA PRO A 68 -5.50 7.00 -8.06
C PRO A 68 -5.15 6.85 -6.59
N VAL A 69 -6.04 6.24 -5.81
CA VAL A 69 -5.80 5.99 -4.38
C VAL A 69 -4.62 5.02 -4.22
N ASP A 70 -4.63 3.89 -4.93
CA ASP A 70 -3.54 2.91 -4.82
C ASP A 70 -2.19 3.47 -5.27
N VAL A 71 -2.18 4.30 -6.32
CA VAL A 71 -0.98 4.98 -6.80
C VAL A 71 -0.45 5.96 -5.77
N VAL A 72 -1.32 6.80 -5.17
CA VAL A 72 -0.89 7.76 -4.14
C VAL A 72 -0.31 7.04 -2.93
N VAL A 73 -0.96 5.96 -2.48
CA VAL A 73 -0.49 5.18 -1.34
C VAL A 73 0.85 4.49 -1.65
N THR A 74 0.98 3.90 -2.84
CA THR A 74 2.24 3.25 -3.26
C THR A 74 3.35 4.27 -3.47
N ALA A 75 3.06 5.44 -4.05
CA ALA A 75 4.02 6.53 -4.17
C ALA A 75 4.46 7.06 -2.80
N ALA A 76 3.56 7.12 -1.82
CA ALA A 76 3.90 7.47 -0.45
C ALA A 76 4.85 6.44 0.18
N ASP A 77 4.61 5.14 0.00
CA ASP A 77 5.49 4.07 0.47
C ASP A 77 6.92 4.23 -0.08
N TRP A 78 7.05 4.41 -1.40
CA TRP A 78 8.33 4.64 -2.09
C TRP A 78 9.01 5.94 -1.63
N SER A 79 8.26 7.03 -1.47
CA SER A 79 8.81 8.31 -0.99
C SER A 79 9.36 8.20 0.44
N GLY A 80 8.75 7.38 1.29
CA GLY A 80 9.24 7.10 2.64
C GLY A 80 10.56 6.33 2.68
N ILE A 81 10.89 5.59 1.61
CA ILE A 81 12.17 4.88 1.46
C ILE A 81 13.23 5.80 0.81
N LEU A 82 12.85 6.49 -0.27
CA LEU A 82 13.78 7.28 -1.08
C LEU A 82 14.20 8.59 -0.40
N LEU A 83 13.31 9.24 0.34
CA LEU A 83 13.59 10.56 0.93
C LEU A 83 14.70 10.51 2.00
N PRO A 84 14.69 9.57 2.97
CA PRO A 84 15.81 9.41 3.91
C PRO A 84 17.14 9.11 3.20
N SER A 85 17.14 8.17 2.25
CA SER A 85 18.35 7.79 1.51
C SER A 85 18.92 8.94 0.66
N ALA A 86 18.06 9.76 0.06
CA ALA A 86 18.47 10.93 -0.71
C ALA A 86 19.09 12.03 0.19
N ILE A 87 18.58 12.20 1.41
CA ILE A 87 19.11 13.17 2.38
C ILE A 87 20.49 12.74 2.88
N GLU A 88 20.66 11.45 3.20
CA GLU A 88 21.93 10.89 3.68
C GLU A 88 23.05 11.00 2.64
N THR A 89 22.71 10.77 1.36
CA THR A 89 23.65 10.85 0.23
C THR A 89 24.10 12.29 -0.07
N GLN A 90 23.30 13.30 0.29
CA GLN A 90 23.58 14.73 0.02
C GLN A 90 24.34 15.45 1.15
N GLY A 91 24.93 14.73 2.11
CA GLY A 91 25.69 15.26 3.26
C GLY A 91 26.90 16.18 2.98
N GLY A 92 27.02 16.78 1.80
CA GLY A 92 28.10 17.69 1.40
C GLY A 92 27.70 19.03 0.78
N SER A 93 26.43 19.36 0.55
CA SER A 93 26.07 20.65 -0.07
C SER A 93 25.13 21.50 0.78
N LYS A 94 25.69 22.63 1.23
CA LYS A 94 25.04 23.75 1.93
C LYS A 94 23.88 24.31 1.10
N VAL A 95 22.65 23.86 1.36
CA VAL A 95 21.43 24.53 0.88
C VAL A 95 20.49 24.76 2.07
N THR A 96 20.89 25.64 2.97
CA THR A 96 20.26 25.88 4.28
C THR A 96 18.89 26.59 4.26
N GLY A 97 18.26 26.80 3.10
CA GLY A 97 16.96 27.48 2.99
C GLY A 97 15.73 26.58 2.79
N LEU A 98 15.89 25.42 2.13
CA LEU A 98 14.78 24.52 1.76
C LEU A 98 14.63 23.31 2.71
N PHE A 99 15.59 23.11 3.62
CA PHE A 99 15.68 21.89 4.43
C PHE A 99 14.94 21.96 5.77
N THR A 100 14.37 23.11 6.14
CA THR A 100 13.59 23.25 7.40
C THR A 100 12.19 22.63 7.30
N THR A 101 11.67 22.43 6.09
CA THR A 101 10.38 21.76 5.82
C THR A 101 10.52 20.26 5.55
N LEU A 102 11.71 19.77 5.19
CA LEU A 102 11.98 18.36 4.92
C LEU A 102 11.71 17.41 6.09
N PRO A 103 12.05 17.71 7.36
CA PRO A 103 11.66 16.83 8.47
C PRO A 103 10.14 16.78 8.67
N ARG A 104 9.39 17.81 8.23
CA ARG A 104 7.92 17.77 8.24
C ARG A 104 7.37 16.90 7.11
N ILE A 105 8.01 16.91 5.95
CA ILE A 105 7.66 16.05 4.81
C ILE A 105 7.93 14.58 5.15
N ALA A 106 9.06 14.26 5.81
CA ALA A 106 9.34 12.91 6.30
C ALA A 106 8.33 12.42 7.36
N LYS A 107 7.78 13.33 8.17
CA LYS A 107 6.66 13.01 9.07
C LYS A 107 5.34 12.83 8.33
N ALA A 108 5.10 13.61 7.27
CA ALA A 108 3.91 13.47 6.45
C ALA A 108 3.89 12.15 5.67
N THR A 109 5.03 11.71 5.10
CA THR A 109 5.13 10.41 4.44
C THR A 109 4.87 9.26 5.40
N LYS A 110 5.35 9.35 6.64
CA LYS A 110 5.03 8.40 7.73
C LYS A 110 3.51 8.30 7.98
N LEU A 111 2.79 9.43 8.01
CA LEU A 111 1.33 9.44 8.16
C LEU A 111 0.60 8.88 6.94
N LEU A 112 1.11 9.16 5.73
CA LEU A 112 0.54 8.63 4.49
C LEU A 112 0.63 7.10 4.42
N ARG A 113 1.60 6.46 5.10
CA ARG A 113 1.64 4.99 5.22
C ARG A 113 0.45 4.40 5.98
N LEU A 114 -0.25 5.17 6.80
CA LEU A 114 -1.50 4.71 7.43
C LEU A 114 -2.62 4.49 6.41
N LEU A 115 -2.53 5.09 5.22
CA LEU A 115 -3.45 4.82 4.13
C LEU A 115 -3.34 3.38 3.61
N ASN A 116 -2.29 2.63 3.96
CA ASN A 116 -2.20 1.19 3.68
C ASN A 116 -3.38 0.42 4.32
N ILE A 117 -4.02 0.97 5.37
CA ILE A 117 -5.25 0.42 5.97
C ILE A 117 -6.42 0.41 4.96
N VAL A 118 -6.49 1.38 4.04
CA VAL A 118 -7.53 1.41 2.99
C VAL A 118 -7.46 0.16 2.13
N ARG A 119 -6.25 -0.38 1.92
CA ARG A 119 -6.08 -1.63 1.18
C ARG A 119 -6.76 -2.80 1.88
N ILE A 120 -6.78 -2.85 3.22
CA ILE A 120 -7.48 -3.88 4.01
C ILE A 120 -9.00 -3.83 3.78
N VAL A 121 -9.58 -2.62 3.76
CA VAL A 121 -11.02 -2.44 3.54
C VAL A 121 -11.44 -3.04 2.20
N ARG A 122 -10.60 -2.90 1.17
CA ARG A 122 -10.86 -3.54 -0.14
C ARG A 122 -10.80 -5.06 -0.12
N PHE A 123 -10.02 -5.65 0.78
CA PHE A 123 -9.99 -7.10 0.98
C PHE A 123 -11.15 -7.60 1.86
N MET A 124 -11.75 -6.74 2.71
CA MET A 124 -12.91 -7.14 3.53
C MET A 124 -14.17 -7.36 2.71
N GLU A 125 -14.52 -6.48 1.76
CA GLU A 125 -15.77 -6.62 0.99
C GLU A 125 -15.91 -7.95 0.20
N PRO A 126 -14.85 -8.50 -0.41
CA PRO A 126 -14.88 -9.82 -1.01
C PRO A 126 -14.89 -10.94 0.03
N LEU A 127 -14.13 -10.81 1.12
CA LEU A 127 -14.02 -11.84 2.17
C LEU A 127 -15.34 -12.04 2.92
N GLU A 128 -16.03 -10.96 3.29
CA GLU A 128 -17.33 -11.03 3.96
C GLU A 128 -18.34 -11.79 3.09
N ARG A 129 -18.39 -11.50 1.79
CA ARG A 129 -19.26 -12.20 0.84
C ARG A 129 -18.90 -13.67 0.63
N VAL A 130 -17.61 -14.00 0.62
CA VAL A 130 -17.17 -15.40 0.54
C VAL A 130 -17.55 -16.15 1.81
N THR A 131 -17.36 -15.53 2.97
CA THR A 131 -17.71 -16.10 4.27
C THR A 131 -19.22 -16.32 4.38
N ASP A 132 -20.04 -15.36 3.95
CA ASP A 132 -21.51 -15.48 3.91
C ASP A 132 -21.96 -16.63 2.99
N GLN A 133 -21.34 -16.81 1.83
CA GLN A 133 -21.63 -17.93 0.94
C GLN A 133 -21.24 -19.28 1.55
N PHE A 134 -20.11 -19.36 2.25
CA PHE A 134 -19.71 -20.59 2.94
C PHE A 134 -20.63 -20.90 4.13
N VAL A 135 -20.95 -19.90 4.96
CA VAL A 135 -21.86 -20.05 6.11
C VAL A 135 -23.25 -20.47 5.66
N SER A 136 -23.80 -19.88 4.59
CA SER A 136 -25.08 -20.28 4.01
C SER A 136 -25.06 -21.73 3.50
N LYS A 137 -23.98 -22.17 2.85
CA LYS A 137 -23.85 -23.57 2.40
C LYS A 137 -23.73 -24.58 3.55
N VAL A 138 -23.11 -24.19 4.66
CA VAL A 138 -22.96 -25.07 5.85
C VAL A 138 -24.27 -25.14 6.64
N LEU A 139 -25.05 -24.06 6.72
CA LEU A 139 -26.34 -24.03 7.43
C LEU A 139 -27.48 -24.78 6.71
N HIS A 140 -27.34 -25.05 5.41
CA HIS A 140 -28.30 -25.80 4.61
C HIS A 140 -27.97 -27.29 4.45
N HIS A 141 -26.98 -27.80 5.21
CA HIS A 141 -26.65 -29.22 5.34
C HIS A 141 -26.84 -29.70 6.78
#